data_AF-A0ABD5JJ37-F1
#
_entry.id   AF-A0ABD5JJ37-F1
#
_cell.length_a   1.000
_cell.length_b   1.000
_cell.length_c   1.000
_cell.angle_alpha   90.00
_cell.angle_beta   90.00
_cell.angle_gamma   90.00
#
_symmetry.space_group_name_H-M   'P 1'
#
loop_
_entity.id
_entity.type
_entity.pdbx_description
1 polymer ?
#
loop_
_entity_poly.entity_id
_entity_poly.type
_entity_poly.pdbx_seq_one_letter_code
_entity_poly.pdbx_strand_id
1 'polypeptide(L)'
;MKQRLFPLLAEAIAAAMAGYLGYQLSTYDVPLLLDLACALALYISFRESLHQLRQAPHTATHRCTVSGCAFTVRLTRADAVENRRWQEIAAAHPSHT
;
A
#
# COMPACT_ATOMS: atom_id res chain seq x y z
N MET A 1 -0.54 -16.07 3.89
CA MET A 1 -2.02 -15.95 3.95
C MET A 1 -2.53 -14.52 4.21
N LYS A 2 -1.98 -13.73 5.14
CA LYS A 2 -2.42 -12.34 5.43
C LYS A 2 -2.46 -11.40 4.20
N GLN A 3 -1.52 -11.56 3.26
CA GLN A 3 -1.45 -10.75 2.02
C GLN A 3 -2.61 -10.97 1.04
N ARG A 4 -3.26 -12.14 1.05
CA ARG A 4 -4.43 -12.42 0.19
C ARG A 4 -5.75 -12.03 0.84
N LEU A 5 -5.79 -11.97 2.17
CA LEU A 5 -6.99 -11.56 2.91
C LEU A 5 -7.25 -10.06 2.76
N PHE A 6 -6.19 -9.26 2.73
CA PHE A 6 -6.28 -7.81 2.61
C PHE A 6 -7.00 -7.31 1.35
N PRO A 7 -6.68 -7.77 0.11
CA PRO A 7 -7.44 -7.39 -1.09
C PRO A 7 -8.91 -7.80 -1.03
N LEU A 8 -9.20 -8.99 -0.52
CA LEU A 8 -10.56 -9.51 -0.44
C LEU A 8 -11.39 -8.71 0.57
N LEU A 9 -10.81 -8.36 1.72
CA LEU A 9 -11.47 -7.52 2.71
C LEU A 9 -11.72 -6.11 2.15
N ALA A 10 -10.75 -5.55 1.43
CA ALA A 10 -10.88 -4.22 0.84
C ALA A 10 -11.93 -4.15 -0.27
N GLU A 11 -12.00 -5.17 -1.14
CA GLU A 11 -13.07 -5.36 -2.12
C GLU A 11 -14.45 -5.48 -1.44
N ALA A 12 -14.54 -6.30 -0.39
CA ALA A 12 -15.79 -6.47 0.36
C ALA A 12 -16.26 -5.15 1.02
N ILE A 13 -15.33 -4.37 1.59
CA ILE A 13 -15.63 -3.06 2.19
C ILE A 13 -16.08 -2.05 1.12
N ALA A 14 -15.43 -2.02 -0.05
CA ALA A 14 -15.81 -1.15 -1.15
C ALA A 14 -17.21 -1.50 -1.69
N ALA A 15 -17.50 -2.79 -1.88
CA ALA A 15 -18.81 -3.27 -2.32
C ALA A 15 -19.90 -2.96 -1.28
N ALA A 16 -19.62 -3.16 0.01
CA ALA A 16 -20.55 -2.85 1.09
C ALA A 16 -20.85 -1.35 1.18
N MET A 17 -19.85 -0.48 1.04
CA MET A 17 -20.06 0.97 1.02
C MET A 17 -20.85 1.41 -0.22
N ALA A 18 -20.57 0.85 -1.40
CA ALA A 18 -21.33 1.15 -2.61
C ALA A 18 -22.81 0.73 -2.46
N GLY A 19 -23.07 -0.47 -1.92
CA GLY A 19 -24.44 -0.92 -1.65
C GLY A 19 -25.16 -0.09 -0.59
N TYR A 20 -24.46 0.30 0.48
CA TYR A 20 -25.03 1.15 1.53
C TYR A 20 -25.36 2.56 1.03
N LEU A 21 -24.46 3.15 0.23
CA LEU A 21 -24.68 4.46 -0.37
C LEU A 21 -25.78 4.41 -1.42
N GLY A 22 -25.80 3.41 -2.30
CA GLY A 22 -26.90 3.23 -3.26
C GLY A 22 -28.26 3.01 -2.57
N TYR A 23 -28.30 2.27 -1.47
CA TYR A 23 -29.51 2.15 -0.65
C TYR A 23 -29.93 3.51 -0.07
N GLN A 24 -29.01 4.29 0.48
CA GLN A 24 -29.32 5.66 0.94
C GLN A 24 -29.79 6.54 -0.23
N LEU A 25 -29.13 6.52 -1.38
CA LEU A 25 -29.53 7.33 -2.54
C LEU A 25 -30.90 6.92 -3.09
N SER A 26 -31.28 5.65 -3.00
CA SER A 26 -32.62 5.19 -3.36
C SER A 26 -33.72 5.85 -2.52
N THR A 27 -33.41 6.30 -1.30
CA THR A 27 -34.37 7.06 -0.48
C THR A 27 -34.53 8.52 -0.90
N TYR A 28 -33.68 9.01 -1.81
CA TYR A 28 -33.70 10.40 -2.30
C TYR A 28 -34.20 10.53 -3.76
N ASP A 29 -34.80 9.49 -4.35
CA ASP A 29 -35.33 9.49 -5.73
C ASP A 29 -34.32 9.97 -6.79
N VAL A 30 -33.05 9.64 -6.58
CA VAL A 30 -31.95 10.10 -7.45
C VAL A 30 -31.88 9.24 -8.71
N PRO A 31 -31.60 9.82 -9.90
CA PRO A 31 -31.51 9.04 -11.13
C PRO A 31 -30.48 7.90 -11.04
N LEU A 32 -30.90 6.68 -11.44
CA LEU A 32 -30.07 5.46 -11.39
C LEU A 32 -28.68 5.61 -12.05
N LEU A 33 -28.62 6.38 -13.13
CA LEU A 33 -27.35 6.68 -13.82
C LEU A 33 -26.37 7.47 -12.94
N LEU A 34 -26.88 8.38 -12.11
CA LEU A 34 -26.07 9.20 -11.21
C LEU A 34 -25.54 8.34 -10.05
N ASP A 35 -26.37 7.45 -9.53
CA ASP A 35 -25.99 6.53 -8.45
C ASP A 35 -24.90 5.54 -8.92
N LEU A 36 -25.06 4.97 -10.12
CA LEU A 36 -24.05 4.11 -10.74
C LEU A 36 -22.73 4.85 -10.99
N ALA A 37 -22.78 6.09 -11.48
CA ALA A 37 -21.59 6.90 -11.71
C ALA A 37 -20.85 7.19 -10.39
N CYS A 38 -21.58 7.51 -9.33
CA CYS A 38 -21.02 7.73 -7.99
C CYS A 38 -20.39 6.45 -7.42
N ALA A 39 -21.07 5.31 -7.51
CA ALA A 39 -20.54 4.03 -7.04
C ALA A 39 -19.25 3.63 -7.78
N LEU A 40 -19.21 3.79 -9.11
CA LEU A 40 -18.02 3.52 -9.93
C LEU A 40 -16.85 4.47 -9.59
N ALA A 41 -17.12 5.77 -9.41
CA ALA A 41 -16.10 6.74 -9.04
C ALA A 41 -15.47 6.42 -7.68
N LEU A 42 -16.30 6.03 -6.70
CA LEU A 42 -15.83 5.58 -5.38
C LEU A 42 -14.98 4.31 -5.53
N TYR A 43 -15.45 3.31 -6.29
CA TYR A 43 -14.70 2.07 -6.51
C TYR A 43 -13.31 2.31 -7.12
N ILE A 44 -13.23 3.14 -8.16
CA ILE A 44 -11.95 3.48 -8.81
C ILE A 44 -11.01 4.19 -7.83
N SER A 45 -11.52 5.16 -7.07
CA SER A 45 -10.73 5.93 -6.10
C SER A 45 -10.18 5.04 -4.97
N PHE A 46 -10.98 4.10 -4.48
CA PHE A 46 -10.55 3.13 -3.48
C PHE A 46 -9.48 2.18 -4.04
N ARG A 47 -9.66 1.70 -5.28
CA ARG A 47 -8.65 0.86 -5.93
C ARG A 47 -7.32 1.56 -6.09
N GLU A 48 -7.33 2.81 -6.54
CA GLU A 48 -6.11 3.60 -6.71
C GLU A 48 -5.43 3.84 -5.36
N SER A 49 -6.20 4.21 -4.33
CA SER A 49 -5.70 4.37 -2.97
C SER A 49 -5.08 3.08 -2.42
N LEU A 50 -5.69 1.92 -2.66
CA LEU A 50 -5.14 0.62 -2.26
C LEU A 50 -3.83 0.28 -3.00
N HIS A 51 -3.75 0.61 -4.30
CA HIS A 51 -2.50 0.47 -5.06
C HIS A 51 -1.40 1.36 -4.48
N GLN A 52 -1.72 2.62 -4.16
CA GLN A 52 -0.78 3.53 -3.53
C GLN A 52 -0.37 3.07 -2.13
N LEU A 53 -1.30 2.60 -1.30
CA LEU A 53 -1.01 2.06 0.03
C LEU A 53 -0.09 0.84 -0.01
N ARG A 54 -0.27 -0.05 -0.98
CA ARG A 54 0.67 -1.18 -1.20
C ARG A 54 2.07 -0.70 -1.56
N GLN A 55 2.18 0.47 -2.20
CA GLN A 55 3.44 1.09 -2.56
C GLN A 55 3.98 2.02 -1.45
N ALA A 56 3.21 2.33 -0.41
CA ALA A 56 3.45 3.52 0.42
C ALA A 56 4.47 3.36 1.56
N PRO A 57 4.72 2.20 2.20
CA PRO A 57 5.94 2.16 3.02
C PRO A 57 6.58 0.77 3.15
N HIS A 58 7.53 0.48 2.27
CA HIS A 58 8.72 -0.28 2.66
C HIS A 58 9.91 0.68 2.63
N THR A 59 9.94 1.59 3.60
CA THR A 59 11.15 2.36 3.86
C THR A 59 12.00 1.54 4.82
N ALA A 60 13.09 0.96 4.32
CA ALA A 60 14.03 0.20 5.14
C ALA A 60 15.31 1.03 5.30
N THR A 61 15.77 1.18 6.54
CA THR A 61 17.06 1.82 6.82
C THR A 61 18.01 0.74 7.30
N HIS A 62 19.09 0.53 6.55
CA HIS A 62 20.17 -0.39 6.90
C HIS A 62 21.35 0.42 7.41
N ARG A 63 21.85 0.07 8.59
CA ARG A 63 23.02 0.70 9.22
C ARG A 63 24.10 -0.35 9.41
N CYS A 64 25.35 0.06 9.23
CA CYS A 64 26.46 -0.76 9.67
C CYS A 64 26.46 -0.85 11.21
N THR A 65 26.72 -2.05 11.76
CA THR A 65 26.79 -2.30 13.19
C THR A 65 28.21 -2.17 13.77
N VAL A 66 29.23 -1.94 12.94
CA VAL A 66 30.63 -1.74 13.40
C VAL A 66 30.78 -0.40 14.11
N SER A 67 31.40 -0.43 15.29
CA SER A 67 31.63 0.76 16.11
C SER A 67 32.49 1.78 15.38
N GLY A 68 31.98 3.01 15.24
CA GLY A 68 32.66 4.09 14.53
C GLY A 68 32.34 4.19 13.04
N CYS A 69 31.57 3.24 12.47
CA CYS A 69 31.12 3.33 11.10
C CYS A 69 29.81 4.12 10.98
N ALA A 70 29.80 5.17 10.16
CA ALA A 70 28.62 6.01 9.91
C ALA A 70 27.79 5.58 8.70
N PHE A 71 28.16 4.47 8.05
CA PHE A 71 27.49 4.03 6.83
C PHE A 71 26.02 3.66 7.10
N THR A 72 25.13 4.39 6.42
CA THR A 72 23.68 4.21 6.50
C THR A 72 23.09 4.32 5.12
N VAL A 73 22.23 3.37 4.75
CA VAL A 73 21.47 3.40 3.50
C VAL A 73 19.99 3.40 3.84
N ARG A 74 19.26 4.35 3.27
CA ARG A 74 17.80 4.42 3.34
C ARG A 74 17.25 4.01 1.98
N LEU A 75 16.42 2.98 1.99
CA LEU A 75 15.71 2.49 0.82
C LEU A 75 14.26 2.87 0.92
N THR A 76 13.66 3.13 -0.23
CA THR A 76 12.23 3.39 -0.36
C THR A 76 11.68 2.40 -1.37
N ARG A 77 10.60 1.70 -1.02
CA ARG A 77 9.96 0.68 -1.88
C ARG A 77 10.85 -0.54 -2.18
N ALA A 78 11.80 -0.88 -1.30
CA ALA A 78 12.60 -2.08 -1.48
C ALA A 78 11.73 -3.33 -1.30
N ASP A 79 11.79 -4.25 -2.26
CA ASP A 79 11.20 -5.58 -2.10
C ASP A 79 12.02 -6.43 -1.11
N ALA A 80 11.53 -7.62 -0.76
CA ALA A 80 12.20 -8.48 0.22
C ALA A 80 13.63 -8.91 -0.20
N VAL A 81 13.87 -9.04 -1.51
CA VAL A 81 15.17 -9.45 -2.06
C VAL A 81 16.13 -8.27 -2.04
N GLU A 82 15.67 -7.09 -2.47
CA GLU A 82 16.42 -5.84 -2.42
C GLU A 82 16.77 -5.46 -0.98
N ASN A 83 15.81 -5.62 -0.06
CA ASN A 83 16.02 -5.38 1.36
C ASN A 83 17.14 -6.26 1.93
N ARG A 84 17.20 -7.54 1.56
CA ARG A 84 18.27 -8.47 1.96
C ARG A 84 19.62 -8.09 1.34
N ARG A 85 19.66 -7.76 0.04
CA ARG A 85 20.91 -7.35 -0.63
C ARG A 85 21.52 -6.12 0.03
N TRP A 86 20.71 -5.12 0.35
CA TRP A 86 21.20 -3.92 0.99
C TRP A 86 21.62 -4.13 2.45
N GLN A 87 21.03 -5.08 3.15
CA GLN A 87 21.53 -5.53 4.44
C GLN A 87 22.95 -6.13 4.31
N GLU A 88 23.18 -6.96 3.29
CA GLU A 88 24.48 -7.57 3.00
C GLU A 88 25.52 -6.51 2.57
N ILE A 89 25.13 -5.56 1.70
CA ILE A 89 25.97 -4.43 1.30
C ILE A 89 26.34 -3.56 2.51
N ALA A 90 25.38 -3.24 3.39
CA ALA A 90 25.66 -2.48 4.60
C ALA A 90 26.63 -3.21 5.55
N ALA A 91 26.70 -4.54 5.50
CA ALA A 91 27.67 -5.33 6.27
C ALA A 91 29.05 -5.44 5.60
N ALA A 92 29.12 -5.44 4.26
CA ALA A 92 30.33 -5.74 3.48
C ALA A 92 30.91 -4.53 2.71
N HIS A 93 30.51 -3.32 3.07
CA HIS A 93 30.88 -2.11 2.34
C HIS A 93 32.37 -1.72 2.55
N PRO A 94 32.99 -1.05 1.55
CA PRO A 94 34.44 -0.88 1.50
C PRO A 94 35.06 0.06 2.56
N SER A 95 34.29 0.77 3.38
CA SER A 95 34.87 1.46 4.55
C SER A 95 35.24 0.52 5.71
N HIS A 96 35.22 -0.80 5.46
CA HIS A 96 35.71 -1.85 6.35
C HIS A 96 37.04 -2.47 5.90
N THR A 97 37.57 -2.07 4.73
CA THR A 97 38.91 -2.44 4.24
C THR A 97 39.88 -1.31 4.47
#